data_AF-A0A292S752-F1
#
_entry.id   AF-A0A292S752-F1
#
_cell.length_a   1.000
_cell.length_b   1.000
_cell.length_c   1.000
_cell.angle_alpha   90.00
_cell.angle_beta   90.00
_cell.angle_gamma   90.00
#
_symmetry.space_group_name_H-M   'P 1'
#
loop_
_entity.id
_entity.type
_entity.pdbx_description
1 polymer ?
#
loop_
_entity_poly.entity_id
_entity_poly.type
_entity_poly.pdbx_seq_one_letter_code
_entity_poly.pdbx_strand_id
1 'polypeptide(L)'
;MDRDELIFSEYRLYSEQKENFIERNFKTNRFYMASVFVLIVALIYTGNVIFLNKISATLVFALLGVSVSALWWMNVDSYNMLIKVKYANVLEKIEEKLPVKPFTDEYKGIDDFRSNKIFMFSDIQKLIAVVTALFFFAVCVSEITPLVMNLFNKVLVIVSRLKGGI
;
A
#
# COMPACT_ATOMS: atom_id res chain seq x y z
N MET A 1 -0.28 -42.01 15.79
CA MET A 1 0.38 -40.70 15.96
C MET A 1 0.06 -40.26 17.36
N ASP A 2 1.09 -40.01 18.17
CA ASP A 2 0.90 -39.57 19.54
C ASP A 2 0.32 -38.14 19.57
N ARG A 3 -0.40 -37.78 20.65
CA ARG A 3 -1.09 -36.48 20.73
C ARG A 3 -0.09 -35.33 20.65
N ASP A 4 1.07 -35.49 21.28
CA ASP A 4 2.08 -34.44 21.34
C ASP A 4 2.78 -34.28 19.98
N GLU A 5 2.96 -35.37 19.23
CA GLU A 5 3.43 -35.34 17.84
C GLU A 5 2.45 -34.57 16.93
N LEU A 6 1.13 -34.76 17.12
CA LEU A 6 0.12 -34.03 16.34
C LEU A 6 0.21 -32.53 16.61
N ILE A 7 0.25 -32.11 17.88
CA ILE A 7 0.31 -30.70 18.27
C ILE A 7 1.62 -30.06 17.75
N PHE A 8 2.75 -30.75 17.86
CA PHE A 8 4.02 -30.28 17.33
C PHE A 8 3.98 -30.12 15.80
N SER A 9 3.34 -31.06 15.09
CA SER A 9 3.18 -30.99 13.64
C SER A 9 2.29 -29.84 13.18
N GLU A 10 1.18 -29.58 13.90
CA GLU A 10 0.30 -28.44 13.66
C GLU A 10 1.03 -27.12 13.88
N TYR A 11 1.78 -27.02 15.00
CA TYR A 11 2.59 -25.85 15.32
C TYR A 11 3.64 -25.56 14.23
N ARG A 12 4.39 -26.59 13.83
CA ARG A 12 5.42 -26.48 12.79
C ARG A 12 4.79 -26.00 11.47
N LEU A 13 3.72 -26.65 11.02
CA LEU A 13 3.04 -26.32 9.77
C LEU A 13 2.53 -24.86 9.80
N TYR A 14 1.95 -24.43 10.91
CA TYR A 14 1.43 -23.07 11.04
C TYR A 14 2.54 -22.01 11.07
N SER A 15 3.67 -22.32 11.73
CA SER A 15 4.86 -21.47 11.73
C SER A 15 5.46 -21.33 10.32
N GLU A 16 5.61 -22.43 9.59
CA GLU A 16 6.08 -22.41 8.20
C GLU A 16 5.12 -21.63 7.29
N GLN A 17 3.80 -21.76 7.49
CA GLN A 17 2.82 -20.96 6.76
C GLN A 17 2.92 -19.46 7.08
N LYS A 18 3.18 -19.09 8.33
CA LYS A 18 3.43 -17.69 8.74
C LYS A 18 4.62 -17.11 8.00
N GLU A 19 5.74 -17.84 7.95
CA GLU A 19 6.97 -17.39 7.29
C GLU A 19 6.77 -17.24 5.78
N ASN A 20 6.16 -18.23 5.12
CA ASN A 20 5.79 -18.15 3.71
C ASN A 20 4.87 -16.94 3.41
N PHE A 21 3.94 -16.64 4.32
CA PHE A 21 3.05 -15.49 4.18
C PHE A 21 3.80 -14.16 4.29
N ILE A 22 4.75 -14.06 5.22
CA ILE A 22 5.66 -12.91 5.38
C ILE A 22 6.52 -12.75 4.12
N GLU A 23 7.11 -13.83 3.59
CA GLU A 23 7.90 -13.79 2.36
C GLU A 23 7.07 -13.30 1.17
N ARG A 24 5.82 -13.76 1.05
CA ARG A 24 4.87 -13.26 0.04
C ARG A 24 4.60 -11.77 0.20
N ASN A 25 4.43 -11.27 1.42
CA ASN A 25 4.28 -9.83 1.67
C ASN A 25 5.48 -9.04 1.17
N PHE A 26 6.71 -9.50 1.44
CA PHE A 26 7.93 -8.86 0.94
C PHE A 26 8.01 -8.84 -0.60
N LYS A 27 7.64 -9.96 -1.26
CA LYS A 27 7.57 -10.05 -2.73
C LYS A 27 6.54 -9.07 -3.30
N THR A 28 5.35 -8.99 -2.72
CA THR A 28 4.30 -8.04 -3.10
C THR A 28 4.76 -6.59 -2.90
N ASN A 29 5.43 -6.28 -1.79
CA ASN A 29 5.97 -4.95 -1.55
C ASN A 29 7.02 -4.54 -2.62
N ARG A 30 7.88 -5.48 -3.02
CA ARG A 30 8.86 -5.27 -4.09
C ARG A 30 8.19 -5.00 -5.44
N PHE A 31 7.11 -5.71 -5.73
CA PHE A 31 6.30 -5.47 -6.93
C PHE A 31 5.76 -4.04 -6.95
N TYR A 32 5.14 -3.57 -5.85
CA TYR A 32 4.63 -2.19 -5.78
C TYR A 32 5.72 -1.14 -5.94
N MET A 33 6.88 -1.31 -5.31
CA MET A 33 8.02 -0.40 -5.50
C MET A 33 8.46 -0.33 -6.96
N ALA A 34 8.54 -1.47 -7.65
CA ALA A 34 8.88 -1.53 -9.07
C ALA A 34 7.80 -0.88 -9.94
N SER A 35 6.51 -1.14 -9.67
CA SER A 35 5.39 -0.52 -10.40
C SER A 35 5.41 1.01 -10.29
N VAL A 36 5.60 1.53 -9.08
CA VAL A 36 5.74 2.97 -8.82
C VAL A 36 6.90 3.55 -9.60
N PHE A 37 8.06 2.90 -9.56
CA PHE A 37 9.25 3.34 -10.29
C PHE A 37 8.99 3.42 -11.80
N VAL A 38 8.39 2.37 -12.39
CA VAL A 38 8.03 2.34 -13.81
C VAL A 38 7.04 3.45 -14.16
N LEU A 39 6.06 3.72 -13.29
CA LEU A 39 5.09 4.80 -13.49
C LEU A 39 5.74 6.19 -13.44
N ILE A 40 6.70 6.40 -12.54
CA ILE A 40 7.47 7.66 -12.48
C ILE A 40 8.29 7.85 -13.76
N VAL A 41 8.97 6.80 -14.24
CA VAL A 41 9.71 6.86 -15.51
C VAL A 41 8.75 7.15 -16.67
N ALA A 42 7.61 6.48 -16.72
CA ALA A 42 6.60 6.71 -17.75
C ALA A 42 6.07 8.15 -17.73
N LEU A 43 5.84 8.74 -16.55
CA LEU A 43 5.45 10.16 -16.42
C LEU A 43 6.50 11.10 -17.02
N ILE A 44 7.78 10.87 -16.72
CA ILE A 44 8.87 11.73 -17.23
C ILE A 44 8.94 11.67 -18.76
N TYR A 45 8.84 10.47 -19.34
CA TYR A 45 8.88 10.30 -20.80
C TYR A 45 7.64 10.83 -21.53
N THR A 46 6.48 10.81 -20.87
CA THR A 46 5.19 11.18 -21.47
C THR A 46 4.72 12.60 -21.14
N GLY A 47 5.51 13.37 -20.39
CA GLY A 47 5.14 14.72 -19.92
C GLY A 47 4.78 15.73 -21.01
N ASN A 48 5.20 15.50 -22.27
CA ASN A 48 4.88 16.36 -23.42
C ASN A 48 3.92 15.70 -24.43
N VAL A 49 3.38 14.51 -24.11
CA VAL A 49 2.53 13.75 -25.03
C VAL A 49 1.06 13.98 -24.68
N ILE A 50 0.34 14.60 -25.61
CA ILE A 50 -1.12 14.77 -25.52
C ILE A 50 -1.79 13.48 -26.01
N PHE A 51 -2.64 12.88 -25.18
CA PHE A 51 -3.43 11.72 -25.53
C PHE A 51 -4.89 12.15 -25.83
N LEU A 52 -5.57 11.45 -26.75
CA LEU A 52 -7.01 11.63 -27.02
C LEU A 52 -7.51 13.09 -27.12
N ASN A 53 -6.79 13.95 -27.85
CA ASN A 53 -7.12 15.37 -28.17
C ASN A 53 -7.46 16.32 -26.98
N LYS A 54 -7.56 15.84 -25.74
CA LYS A 54 -7.96 16.62 -24.56
C LYS A 54 -7.38 16.11 -23.22
N ILE A 55 -6.83 14.89 -23.15
CA ILE A 55 -6.36 14.28 -21.90
C ILE A 55 -4.85 14.07 -21.99
N SER A 56 -4.06 14.71 -21.13
CA SER A 56 -2.62 14.47 -21.11
C SER A 56 -2.34 13.01 -20.72
N ALA A 57 -1.35 12.38 -21.38
CA ALA A 57 -0.86 11.07 -20.96
C ALA A 57 -0.42 11.11 -19.48
N THR A 58 0.15 12.23 -19.07
CA THR A 58 0.51 12.59 -17.69
C THR A 58 -0.65 12.40 -16.71
N LEU A 59 -1.85 12.87 -17.03
CA LEU A 59 -3.04 12.72 -16.15
C LEU A 59 -3.42 11.24 -15.97
N VAL A 60 -3.35 10.44 -17.03
CA VAL A 60 -3.67 9.00 -16.97
C VAL A 60 -2.68 8.26 -16.07
N PHE A 61 -1.38 8.49 -16.28
CA PHE A 61 -0.33 7.86 -15.45
C PHE A 61 -0.38 8.34 -14.00
N ALA A 62 -0.74 9.59 -13.76
CA ALA A 62 -0.91 10.11 -12.40
C ALA A 62 -2.08 9.43 -11.67
N LEU A 63 -3.23 9.24 -12.32
CA LEU A 63 -4.37 8.52 -11.75
C LEU A 63 -4.03 7.04 -11.48
N LEU A 64 -3.31 6.40 -12.39
CA LEU A 64 -2.81 5.03 -12.19
C LEU A 64 -1.85 4.98 -11.00
N GLY A 65 -0.96 5.95 -10.84
CA GLY A 65 -0.02 6.02 -9.72
C GLY A 65 -0.69 6.22 -8.36
N VAL A 66 -1.73 7.06 -8.27
CA VAL A 66 -2.56 7.17 -7.06
C VAL A 66 -3.24 5.83 -6.75
N SER A 67 -3.81 5.18 -7.77
CA SER A 67 -4.52 3.90 -7.61
C SER A 67 -3.58 2.79 -7.13
N VAL A 68 -2.39 2.68 -7.73
CA VAL A 68 -1.36 1.71 -7.34
C VAL A 68 -0.87 1.97 -5.91
N SER A 69 -0.68 3.24 -5.52
CA SER A 69 -0.26 3.60 -4.17
C SER A 69 -1.33 3.28 -3.11
N ALA A 70 -2.61 3.48 -3.44
CA ALA A 70 -3.73 3.09 -2.57
C ALA A 70 -3.79 1.57 -2.40
N LEU A 71 -3.68 0.81 -3.50
CA LEU A 71 -3.63 -0.65 -3.46
C LEU A 71 -2.43 -1.16 -2.66
N TRP A 72 -1.28 -0.49 -2.77
CA TRP A 72 -0.09 -0.83 -1.99
C TRP A 72 -0.35 -0.66 -0.50
N TRP A 73 -0.89 0.48 -0.08
CA TRP A 73 -1.22 0.74 1.32
C TRP A 73 -2.22 -0.28 1.88
N MET A 74 -3.29 -0.58 1.14
CA MET A 74 -4.30 -1.57 1.52
C MET A 74 -3.70 -2.98 1.64
N ASN A 75 -2.77 -3.35 0.76
CA ASN A 75 -2.07 -4.63 0.86
C ASN A 75 -1.23 -4.69 2.14
N VAL A 76 -0.37 -3.70 2.37
CA VAL A 76 0.47 -3.68 3.58
C VAL A 76 -0.39 -3.76 4.84
N ASP A 77 -1.52 -3.05 4.87
CA ASP A 77 -2.45 -3.12 6.01
C ASP A 77 -3.07 -4.51 6.19
N SER A 78 -3.60 -5.11 5.12
CA SER A 78 -4.20 -6.45 5.13
C SER A 78 -3.20 -7.53 5.58
N TYR A 79 -1.98 -7.50 5.04
CA TYR A 79 -0.93 -8.45 5.43
C TYR A 79 -0.54 -8.27 6.90
N ASN A 80 -0.39 -7.04 7.39
CA ASN A 80 -0.13 -6.79 8.81
C ASN A 80 -1.24 -7.30 9.73
N MET A 81 -2.49 -7.07 9.36
CA MET A 81 -3.65 -7.52 10.12
C MET A 81 -3.65 -9.05 10.19
N LEU A 82 -3.45 -9.75 9.07
CA LEU A 82 -3.41 -11.20 9.03
C LEU A 82 -2.23 -11.78 9.82
N ILE A 83 -1.03 -11.19 9.72
CA ILE A 83 0.14 -11.62 10.50
C ILE A 83 -0.14 -11.50 12.00
N LYS A 84 -0.70 -10.36 12.45
CA LYS A 84 -1.00 -10.13 13.87
C LYS A 84 -2.16 -10.98 14.37
N VAL A 85 -3.30 -10.96 13.68
CA VAL A 85 -4.54 -11.56 14.19
C VAL A 85 -4.60 -13.07 13.95
N LYS A 86 -4.26 -13.50 12.73
CA LYS A 86 -4.38 -14.91 12.35
C LYS A 86 -3.17 -15.70 12.81
N TYR A 87 -1.96 -15.20 12.56
CA TYR A 87 -0.77 -16.00 12.83
C TYR A 87 -0.25 -15.89 14.25
N ALA A 88 -0.06 -14.69 14.80
CA ALA A 88 0.47 -14.57 16.17
C ALA A 88 -0.47 -15.19 17.22
N ASN A 89 -1.75 -14.79 17.24
CA ASN A 89 -2.70 -15.28 18.25
C ASN A 89 -2.97 -16.78 18.18
N VAL A 90 -3.02 -17.37 16.98
CA VAL A 90 -3.30 -18.80 16.85
C VAL A 90 -2.06 -19.62 17.22
N LEU A 91 -0.87 -19.14 16.83
CA LEU A 91 0.38 -19.81 17.16
C LEU A 91 0.63 -19.82 18.66
N GLU A 92 0.37 -18.71 19.36
CA GLU A 92 0.47 -18.63 20.83
C GLU A 92 -0.48 -19.62 21.52
N LYS A 93 -1.73 -19.75 21.04
CA LYS A 93 -2.69 -20.74 21.57
C LYS A 93 -2.29 -22.20 21.34
N ILE A 94 -1.59 -22.49 20.24
CA ILE A 94 -1.06 -23.84 19.99
C ILE A 94 0.16 -24.07 20.90
N GLU A 95 1.01 -23.04 21.04
CA GLU A 95 2.21 -23.05 21.85
C GLU A 95 1.92 -23.22 23.35
N GLU A 96 0.75 -22.79 23.84
CA GLU A 96 0.28 -23.08 25.21
C GLU A 96 0.21 -24.57 25.55
N LYS A 97 0.04 -25.43 24.55
CA LYS A 97 -0.03 -26.89 24.70
C LYS A 97 1.34 -27.57 24.57
N LEU A 98 2.36 -26.83 24.19
CA LEU A 98 3.74 -27.32 24.04
C LEU A 98 4.53 -27.13 25.34
N PRO A 99 5.53 -27.99 25.60
CA PRO A 99 6.36 -27.90 26.81
C PRO A 99 7.25 -26.64 26.85
N VAL A 100 7.51 -26.02 25.69
CA VAL A 100 8.35 -24.83 25.55
C VAL A 100 7.65 -23.84 24.64
N LYS A 101 7.80 -22.54 24.92
CA LYS A 101 7.08 -21.46 24.23
C LYS A 101 8.02 -20.44 23.55
N PRO A 102 8.85 -20.87 22.59
CA PRO A 102 9.87 -20.02 21.99
C PRO A 102 9.35 -18.69 21.41
N PHE A 103 8.20 -18.63 20.74
CA PHE A 103 7.69 -17.36 20.19
C PHE A 103 7.15 -16.43 21.26
N THR A 104 6.43 -16.97 22.25
CA THR A 104 5.96 -16.20 23.40
C THR A 104 7.13 -15.62 24.20
N ASP A 105 8.16 -16.42 24.44
CA ASP A 105 9.34 -16.00 25.19
C ASP A 105 10.17 -14.97 24.40
N GLU A 106 10.28 -15.13 23.08
CA GLU A 106 10.91 -14.12 22.20
C GLU A 106 10.14 -12.79 22.23
N TYR A 107 8.79 -12.83 22.21
CA TYR A 107 7.97 -11.63 22.28
C TYR A 107 8.15 -10.88 23.60
N LYS A 108 8.14 -11.60 24.73
CA LYS A 108 8.41 -11.04 26.06
C LYS A 108 9.83 -10.47 26.15
N GLY A 109 10.83 -11.19 25.63
CA GLY A 109 12.20 -10.70 25.57
C GLY A 109 12.33 -9.42 24.75
N ILE A 110 11.59 -9.30 23.63
CA ILE A 110 11.57 -8.09 22.82
C ILE A 110 10.89 -6.92 23.57
N ASP A 111 9.79 -7.16 24.28
CA ASP A 111 9.05 -6.14 25.04
C ASP A 111 9.89 -5.62 26.22
N ASP A 112 10.52 -6.54 26.97
CA ASP A 112 11.44 -6.21 28.06
C ASP A 112 12.67 -5.42 27.58
N PHE A 113 13.18 -5.71 26.37
CA PHE A 113 14.31 -4.98 25.79
C PHE A 113 13.92 -3.64 25.15
N ARG A 114 12.65 -3.45 24.76
CA ARG A 114 12.18 -2.25 24.04
C ARG A 114 11.05 -1.54 24.80
N SER A 115 11.41 -0.66 25.72
CA SER A 115 10.49 0.19 26.50
C SER A 115 9.70 1.25 25.70
N ASN A 116 9.90 1.37 24.38
CA ASN A 116 9.25 2.39 23.56
C ASN A 116 8.73 1.79 22.25
N LYS A 117 7.51 2.17 21.82
CA LYS A 117 6.90 1.74 20.56
C LYS A 117 7.72 2.27 19.37
N ILE A 118 8.68 1.49 18.89
CA ILE A 118 9.46 1.84 17.70
C ILE A 118 8.65 1.49 16.44
N PHE A 119 8.73 2.39 15.46
CA PHE A 119 8.34 2.23 14.06
C PHE A 119 8.51 0.78 13.57
N MET A 120 7.40 0.11 13.22
CA MET A 120 7.48 -1.21 12.60
C MET A 120 7.96 -1.07 11.15
N PHE A 121 8.60 -2.11 10.63
CA PHE A 121 9.03 -2.15 9.23
C PHE A 121 7.87 -1.89 8.26
N SER A 122 6.67 -2.34 8.61
CA SER A 122 5.48 -2.08 7.82
C SER A 122 4.94 -0.65 7.91
N ASP A 123 5.29 0.11 8.96
CA ASP A 123 5.02 1.54 9.04
C ASP A 123 5.89 2.31 8.04
N ILE A 124 7.14 1.88 7.83
CA ILE A 124 8.03 2.44 6.80
C ILE A 124 7.45 2.19 5.40
N GLN A 125 6.96 0.98 5.13
CA GLN A 125 6.31 0.65 3.85
C GLN A 125 5.07 1.50 3.59
N LYS A 126 4.21 1.67 4.61
CA LYS A 126 3.03 2.55 4.52
C LYS A 126 3.44 4.01 4.28
N LEU A 127 4.48 4.49 4.94
CA LEU A 127 5.00 5.84 4.72
C LEU A 127 5.43 6.04 3.27
N ILE A 128 6.16 5.09 2.69
CA ILE A 128 6.58 5.16 1.28
C ILE A 128 5.36 5.19 0.35
N ALA A 129 4.35 4.34 0.60
CA ALA A 129 3.11 4.32 -0.19
C ALA A 129 2.37 5.66 -0.12
N VAL A 130 2.28 6.27 1.07
CA VAL A 130 1.63 7.58 1.26
C VAL A 130 2.39 8.70 0.57
N VAL A 131 3.71 8.77 0.73
CA VAL A 131 4.55 9.77 0.05
C VAL A 131 4.40 9.66 -1.47
N THR A 132 4.39 8.45 -1.98
CA THR A 132 4.18 8.18 -3.41
C THR A 132 2.77 8.60 -3.87
N ALA A 133 1.74 8.30 -3.09
CA ALA A 133 0.38 8.72 -3.38
C ALA A 133 0.27 10.25 -3.44
N LEU A 134 0.88 10.96 -2.49
CA LEU A 134 0.91 12.43 -2.47
C LEU A 134 1.63 13.01 -3.69
N PHE A 135 2.74 12.40 -4.11
CA PHE A 135 3.44 12.79 -5.33
C PHE A 135 2.54 12.69 -6.56
N PHE A 136 1.92 11.53 -6.80
CA PHE A 136 1.03 11.36 -7.96
C PHE A 136 -0.22 12.23 -7.86
N PHE A 137 -0.75 12.44 -6.65
CA PHE A 137 -1.89 13.32 -6.42
C PHE A 137 -1.58 14.78 -6.78
N ALA A 138 -0.40 15.28 -6.40
CA ALA A 138 0.05 16.62 -6.77
C ALA A 138 0.12 16.80 -8.30
N VAL A 139 0.62 15.78 -9.01
CA VAL A 139 0.65 15.76 -10.48
C VAL A 139 -0.77 15.73 -11.07
N CYS A 140 -1.70 14.97 -10.51
CA CYS A 140 -3.11 15.02 -10.93
C CYS A 140 -3.69 16.43 -10.80
N VAL A 141 -3.46 17.09 -9.67
CA VAL A 141 -3.99 18.44 -9.41
C VAL A 141 -3.41 19.47 -10.37
N SER A 142 -2.11 19.40 -10.67
CA SER A 142 -1.47 20.32 -11.62
C SER A 142 -2.06 20.20 -13.03
N GLU A 143 -2.38 18.98 -13.47
CA GLU A 143 -2.98 18.72 -14.78
C GLU A 143 -4.47 19.09 -14.87
N ILE A 144 -5.22 18.92 -13.78
CA ILE A 144 -6.66 19.23 -13.73
C ILE A 144 -6.91 20.74 -13.68
N THR A 145 -6.06 21.51 -13.00
CA THR A 145 -6.23 22.96 -12.82
C THR A 145 -6.48 23.74 -14.12
N PRO A 146 -5.64 23.62 -15.18
CA PRO A 146 -5.86 24.33 -16.44
C PRO A 146 -7.11 23.83 -17.19
N LEU A 147 -7.47 22.54 -17.08
CA LEU A 147 -8.68 22.00 -17.68
C LEU A 147 -9.94 22.62 -17.06
N VAL A 148 -9.96 22.76 -15.74
CA VAL A 148 -11.08 23.38 -15.00
C VAL A 148 -11.18 24.87 -15.34
N MET A 149 -10.07 25.60 -15.36
CA MET A 149 -10.06 27.02 -15.74
C MET A 149 -10.57 27.23 -17.17
N ASN A 150 -10.13 26.41 -18.12
CA ASN A 150 -10.60 26.49 -19.52
C ASN A 150 -12.10 26.20 -19.64
N LEU A 151 -12.61 25.22 -18.88
CA LEU A 151 -14.04 24.91 -18.86
C LEU A 151 -14.84 26.08 -18.27
N PHE A 152 -14.39 26.63 -17.13
CA PHE A 152 -15.02 27.76 -16.47
C PHE A 152 -15.06 28.99 -17.37
N ASN A 153 -13.96 29.33 -18.04
CA ASN A 153 -13.88 30.42 -19.00
C ASN A 153 -14.85 30.24 -20.17
N LYS A 154 -14.97 29.01 -20.72
CA LYS A 154 -15.94 28.71 -21.78
C LYS A 154 -17.38 28.91 -21.30
N VAL A 155 -17.71 28.45 -20.09
CA VAL A 155 -19.04 28.65 -19.50
C VAL A 155 -19.32 30.14 -19.30
N LEU A 156 -18.37 30.91 -18.78
CA LEU A 156 -18.48 32.35 -18.60
C LEU A 156 -18.75 33.07 -19.94
N VAL A 157 -18.02 32.73 -21.00
CA VAL A 157 -18.20 33.30 -22.34
C VAL A 157 -19.57 32.95 -22.93
N ILE A 158 -20.07 31.73 -22.71
CA ILE A 158 -21.41 31.34 -23.15
C ILE A 158 -22.47 32.15 -22.40
N VAL A 159 -22.33 32.29 -21.08
CA VAL A 159 -23.25 33.06 -20.24
C VAL A 159 -23.22 34.54 -20.60
N SER A 160 -22.04 35.12 -20.88
CA SER A 160 -21.92 36.52 -21.27
C SER A 160 -22.56 36.79 -22.64
N ARG A 161 -22.41 35.87 -23.60
CA ARG A 161 -23.08 35.95 -24.91
C ARG A 161 -24.60 35.87 -24.79
N LEU A 162 -25.12 35.05 -23.87
CA LEU A 162 -26.56 34.96 -23.61
C LEU A 162 -27.11 36.23 -22.91
N LYS A 163 -26.32 36.89 -22.06
CA LYS A 163 -26.72 38.14 -21.39
C LYS A 163 -26.54 39.40 -22.25
N GLY A 164 -25.60 39.39 -23.20
CA GLY A 164 -25.30 40.54 -24.07
C GLY A 164 -26.03 40.55 -25.41
N GLY A 165 -26.94 39.59 -25.64
CA GLY A 165 -27.83 39.54 -26.81
C GLY A 165 -29.17 40.21 -26.52
N ILE A 166 -29.18 41.53 -26.33
CA ILE A 166 -30.30 42.44 -26.59
C ILE A 166 -29.74 43.63 -27.35
#